data_AF-A0A9E2LIY3-F1
#
_entry.id   AF-A0A9E2LIY3-F1
#
_cell.length_a   1.000
_cell.length_b   1.000
_cell.length_c   1.000
_cell.angle_alpha   90.00
_cell.angle_beta   90.00
_cell.angle_gamma   90.00
#
_symmetry.space_group_name_H-M   'P 1'
#
loop_
_entity.id
_entity.type
_entity.pdbx_description
1 polymer ?
#
loop_
_entity_poly.entity_id
_entity_poly.type
_entity_poly.pdbx_seq_one_letter_code
_entity_poly.pdbx_strand_id
1 'polypeptide(L)'
;TMIGAMGEVGGGRPLGQVATGSIGMDDEGRLDEPMLRARIAELEIDAAAFRLAMERAGDQVKAGQAHPAIASMLKYYGSELNKRRHELLMAAGGSDALEWEGERSRGGKTARDWLRTKANSIEGGTSEVQLNIIAKHLLQLPGA
;
A
#
# COMPACT_ATOMS: atom_id res chain seq x y z
N THR A 1 -9.10 -12.91 6.39
CA THR A 1 -9.79 -11.59 6.46
C THR A 1 -8.97 -10.59 5.66
N MET A 2 -9.58 -9.64 4.96
CA MET A 2 -8.90 -8.64 4.11
C MET A 2 -7.67 -7.96 4.77
N ILE A 3 -7.72 -7.71 6.08
CA ILE A 3 -6.61 -7.15 6.86
C ILE A 3 -5.36 -8.07 6.87
N GLY A 4 -5.55 -9.40 6.87
CA GLY A 4 -4.46 -10.37 6.83
C GLY A 4 -3.71 -10.39 5.49
N ALA A 5 -4.39 -10.13 4.38
CA ALA A 5 -3.77 -10.03 3.05
C ALA A 5 -3.03 -8.69 2.86
N MET A 6 -3.41 -7.64 3.59
CA MET A 6 -2.71 -6.34 3.59
C MET A 6 -1.44 -6.36 4.45
N GLY A 7 -1.31 -7.33 5.36
CA GLY A 7 -0.06 -7.62 6.09
C GLY A 7 1.07 -8.17 5.22
N GLU A 8 0.74 -8.72 4.04
CA GLU A 8 1.70 -9.28 3.08
C GLU A 8 2.35 -8.23 2.15
N VAL A 9 2.32 -6.93 2.51
CA VAL A 9 3.09 -5.91 1.77
C VAL A 9 4.61 -6.21 1.79
N GLY A 10 5.08 -7.12 2.66
CA GLY A 10 6.47 -7.57 2.76
C GLY A 10 6.86 -8.89 2.09
N GLY A 11 5.94 -9.62 1.43
CA GLY A 11 6.22 -10.97 0.90
C GLY A 11 6.90 -11.03 -0.48
N GLY A 12 7.01 -9.89 -1.17
CA GLY A 12 7.56 -9.80 -2.53
C GLY A 12 8.93 -9.12 -2.58
N ARG A 13 9.57 -9.14 -3.76
CA ARG A 13 10.78 -8.34 -4.01
C ARG A 13 10.51 -6.86 -3.64
N PRO A 14 11.45 -6.17 -2.96
CA PRO A 14 11.37 -4.74 -2.69
C PRO A 14 11.07 -3.96 -3.98
N LEU A 15 10.27 -2.90 -3.87
CA LEU A 15 9.81 -2.18 -5.05
C LEU A 15 10.98 -1.53 -5.79
N GLY A 16 12.00 -1.08 -5.06
CA GLY A 16 13.24 -0.58 -5.66
C GLY A 16 13.90 -1.61 -6.59
N GLN A 17 13.98 -2.88 -6.18
CA GLN A 17 14.55 -3.95 -7.00
C GLN A 17 13.69 -4.28 -8.22
N VAL A 18 12.37 -4.19 -8.08
CA VAL A 18 11.46 -4.34 -9.23
C VAL A 18 11.69 -3.21 -10.24
N ALA A 19 11.78 -1.96 -9.77
CA ALA A 19 11.99 -0.80 -10.63
C ALA A 19 13.34 -0.83 -11.35
N THR A 20 14.41 -1.28 -10.69
CA THR A 20 15.74 -1.40 -11.33
C THR A 20 15.74 -2.39 -12.50
N GLY A 21 14.84 -3.37 -12.53
CA GLY A 21 14.72 -4.30 -13.66
C GLY A 21 14.15 -3.66 -14.93
N SER A 22 13.42 -2.55 -14.80
CA SER A 22 12.79 -1.84 -15.92
C SER A 22 13.56 -0.58 -16.31
N ILE A 23 14.05 0.17 -15.32
CA ILE A 23 14.71 1.48 -15.52
C ILE A 23 16.23 1.34 -15.59
N GLY A 24 16.80 0.37 -14.89
CA GLY A 24 18.25 0.24 -14.73
C GLY A 24 18.77 0.88 -13.45
N MET A 25 20.09 0.94 -13.34
CA MET A 25 20.82 1.50 -12.21
C MET A 25 21.80 2.58 -12.67
N ASP A 26 22.03 3.58 -11.82
CA ASP A 26 23.05 4.60 -12.01
C ASP A 26 24.46 4.02 -11.72
N ASP A 27 25.50 4.82 -11.97
CA ASP A 27 26.91 4.43 -11.78
C ASP A 27 27.22 4.02 -10.32
N GLU A 28 26.41 4.46 -9.35
CA GLU A 28 26.52 4.09 -7.95
C GLU A 28 25.63 2.88 -7.55
N GLY A 29 25.00 2.21 -8.52
CA GLY A 29 24.19 1.01 -8.29
C GLY A 29 22.81 1.28 -7.68
N ARG A 30 22.30 2.50 -7.76
CA ARG A 30 20.97 2.92 -7.28
C ARG A 30 20.00 2.98 -8.46
N LEU A 31 18.69 3.01 -8.22
CA LEU A 31 17.72 3.22 -9.30
C LEU A 31 18.00 4.52 -10.08
N ASP A 32 18.15 4.40 -11.40
CA ASP A 32 18.46 5.51 -12.34
C ASP A 32 17.23 6.37 -12.67
N GLU A 33 16.44 6.71 -11.65
CA GLU A 33 15.36 7.68 -11.74
C GLU A 33 15.17 8.33 -10.36
N PRO A 34 15.80 9.49 -10.10
CA PRO A 34 15.89 10.08 -8.76
C PRO A 34 14.54 10.37 -8.10
N MET A 35 13.54 10.85 -8.85
CA MET A 35 12.23 11.17 -8.27
C MET A 35 11.46 9.90 -7.92
N LEU A 36 11.48 8.90 -8.80
CA LEU A 36 10.86 7.61 -8.52
C LEU A 36 11.54 6.92 -7.33
N ARG A 37 12.88 6.97 -7.26
CA ARG A 37 13.67 6.43 -6.15
C ARG A 37 13.24 7.01 -4.81
N ALA A 38 13.09 8.33 -4.71
CA ALA A 38 12.62 8.99 -3.49
C ALA A 38 11.21 8.52 -3.08
N ARG A 39 10.27 8.46 -4.05
CA ARG A 39 8.89 8.03 -3.78
C ARG A 39 8.77 6.57 -3.37
N ILE A 40 9.64 5.70 -3.89
CA ILE A 40 9.75 4.30 -3.50
C ILE A 40 10.29 4.20 -2.07
N ALA A 41 11.35 4.94 -1.75
CA ALA A 41 11.92 4.95 -0.40
C ALA A 41 10.89 5.37 0.66
N GLU A 42 10.11 6.42 0.37
CA GLU A 42 9.00 6.83 1.24
C GLU A 42 7.97 5.72 1.43
N LEU A 43 7.55 5.04 0.36
CA LEU A 43 6.61 3.92 0.45
C LEU A 43 7.18 2.77 1.31
N GLU A 44 8.46 2.43 1.16
CA GLU A 44 9.10 1.35 1.90
C GLU A 44 9.23 1.69 3.40
N ILE A 45 9.52 2.95 3.73
CA ILE A 45 9.50 3.46 5.11
C ILE A 45 8.08 3.40 5.69
N ASP A 46 7.08 3.89 4.95
CA ASP A 46 5.67 3.84 5.34
C ASP A 46 5.19 2.41 5.57
N ALA A 47 5.59 1.46 4.70
CA ALA A 47 5.26 0.05 4.84
C ALA A 47 5.91 -0.59 6.07
N ALA A 48 7.16 -0.26 6.37
CA ALA A 48 7.84 -0.71 7.57
C ALA A 48 7.16 -0.16 8.84
N ALA A 49 6.83 1.13 8.84
CA ALA A 49 6.11 1.77 9.94
C ALA A 49 4.72 1.14 10.14
N PHE A 50 4.00 0.87 9.06
CA PHE A 50 2.69 0.24 9.11
C PHE A 50 2.73 -1.18 9.63
N ARG A 51 3.74 -1.98 9.25
CA ARG A 51 3.97 -3.32 9.80
C ARG A 51 4.13 -3.27 11.32
N LEU A 52 5.00 -2.39 11.81
CA LEU A 52 5.21 -2.20 13.25
C LEU A 52 3.94 -1.71 13.96
N ALA A 53 3.15 -0.85 13.31
CA ALA A 53 1.87 -0.39 13.84
C ALA A 53 0.84 -1.53 13.94
N MET A 54 0.80 -2.44 12.95
CA MET A 54 -0.05 -3.64 13.00
C MET A 54 0.37 -4.60 14.10
N GLU A 55 1.68 -4.84 14.27
CA GLU A 55 2.22 -5.66 15.37
C GLU A 55 1.80 -5.08 16.73
N ARG A 56 2.03 -3.78 16.92
CA ARG A 56 1.60 -3.07 18.14
C ARG A 56 0.09 -3.17 18.37
N ALA A 57 -0.73 -2.99 17.34
CA ALA A 57 -2.17 -3.11 17.45
C ALA A 57 -2.59 -4.55 17.83
N GLY A 58 -1.93 -5.56 17.26
CA GLY A 58 -2.13 -6.96 17.60
C GLY A 58 -1.82 -7.25 19.07
N ASP A 59 -0.74 -6.69 19.60
CA ASP A 59 -0.38 -6.85 21.01
C ASP A 59 -1.36 -6.13 21.94
N GLN A 60 -1.83 -4.93 21.57
CA GLN A 60 -2.89 -4.22 22.29
C GLN A 60 -4.21 -5.02 22.31
N VAL A 61 -4.56 -5.71 21.22
CA VAL A 61 -5.75 -6.58 21.16
C VAL A 61 -5.59 -7.75 22.13
N LYS A 62 -4.44 -8.45 22.11
CA LYS A 62 -4.16 -9.56 23.04
C LYS A 62 -4.21 -9.12 24.51
N ALA A 63 -3.76 -7.89 24.79
CA ALA A 63 -3.80 -7.31 26.13
C ALA A 63 -5.18 -6.76 26.54
N GLY A 64 -6.19 -6.77 25.65
CA GLY A 64 -7.51 -6.19 25.92
C GLY A 64 -7.51 -4.66 26.01
N GLN A 65 -6.50 -3.99 25.46
CA GLN A 65 -6.30 -2.54 25.53
C GLN A 65 -6.59 -1.82 24.21
N ALA A 66 -6.82 -2.57 23.12
CA ALA A 66 -7.07 -1.98 21.81
C ALA A 66 -8.44 -1.30 21.75
N HIS A 67 -8.45 -0.04 21.32
CA HIS A 67 -9.70 0.65 20.99
C HIS A 67 -10.33 0.03 19.72
N PRO A 68 -11.64 -0.29 19.68
CA PRO A 68 -12.26 -0.97 18.55
C PRO A 68 -12.06 -0.25 17.19
N ALA A 69 -12.04 1.09 17.21
CA ALA A 69 -11.82 1.91 16.01
C ALA A 69 -10.40 1.80 15.40
N ILE A 70 -9.44 1.15 16.08
CA ILE A 70 -8.09 0.93 15.52
C ILE A 70 -8.17 0.10 14.22
N ALA A 71 -9.15 -0.80 14.10
CA ALA A 71 -9.36 -1.60 12.90
C ALA A 71 -9.68 -0.72 11.67
N SER A 72 -10.44 0.36 11.86
CA SER A 72 -10.74 1.33 10.81
C SER A 72 -9.51 2.10 10.34
N MET A 73 -8.65 2.51 11.27
CA MET A 73 -7.36 3.13 10.97
C MET A 73 -6.46 2.20 10.15
N LEU A 74 -6.32 0.94 10.59
CA LEU A 74 -5.50 -0.05 9.89
C LEU A 74 -6.04 -0.34 8.49
N LYS A 75 -7.37 -0.49 8.34
CA LYS A 75 -8.00 -0.71 7.03
C LYS A 75 -7.76 0.48 6.09
N TYR A 76 -8.02 1.69 6.56
CA TYR A 76 -7.83 2.90 5.76
C TYR A 76 -6.38 3.03 5.28
N TYR A 77 -5.43 3.03 6.21
CA TYR A 77 -4.03 3.26 5.88
C TYR A 77 -3.47 2.16 4.99
N GLY A 78 -3.76 0.89 5.29
CA GLY A 78 -3.31 -0.22 4.46
C GLY A 78 -3.88 -0.15 3.03
N SER A 79 -5.11 0.35 2.87
CA SER A 79 -5.73 0.52 1.55
C SER A 79 -5.03 1.58 0.73
N GLU A 80 -4.72 2.73 1.34
CA GLU A 80 -3.96 3.81 0.71
C GLU A 80 -2.54 3.37 0.35
N LEU A 81 -1.86 2.67 1.27
CA LEU A 81 -0.52 2.16 1.07
C LEU A 81 -0.46 1.17 -0.12
N ASN A 82 -1.43 0.25 -0.21
CA ASN A 82 -1.49 -0.71 -1.30
C ASN A 82 -1.78 -0.04 -2.66
N LYS A 83 -2.65 0.97 -2.69
CA LYS A 83 -2.87 1.77 -3.91
C LYS A 83 -1.59 2.47 -4.33
N ARG A 84 -0.93 3.20 -3.41
CA ARG A 84 0.34 3.90 -3.66
C ARG A 84 1.43 2.95 -4.19
N ARG A 85 1.53 1.74 -3.64
CA ARG A 85 2.44 0.70 -4.14
C ARG A 85 2.19 0.36 -5.60
N HIS A 86 0.93 0.20 -5.99
CA HIS A 86 0.58 -0.12 -7.38
C HIS A 86 0.77 1.10 -8.31
N GLU A 87 0.53 2.33 -7.86
CA GLU A 87 0.89 3.52 -8.64
C GLU A 87 2.38 3.57 -8.98
N LEU A 88 3.23 3.22 -8.02
CA LEU A 88 4.68 3.23 -8.22
C LEU A 88 5.14 2.05 -9.10
N LEU A 89 4.48 0.89 -9.03
CA LEU A 89 4.70 -0.20 -9.98
C LEU A 89 4.35 0.21 -11.42
N MET A 90 3.23 0.91 -11.60
CA MET A 90 2.84 1.44 -12.91
C MET A 90 3.88 2.46 -13.42
N ALA A 91 4.32 3.38 -12.56
CA ALA A 91 5.34 4.37 -12.91
C ALA A 91 6.67 3.72 -13.30
N ALA A 92 7.10 2.68 -12.57
CA ALA A 92 8.34 1.97 -12.86
C ALA A 92 8.31 1.20 -14.19
N GLY A 93 7.15 0.65 -14.57
CA GLY A 93 6.99 -0.07 -15.84
C GLY A 93 6.62 0.81 -17.03
N GLY A 94 6.40 2.12 -16.83
CA GLY A 94 6.06 3.06 -17.89
C GLY A 94 4.86 2.62 -18.73
N SER A 95 4.91 2.89 -20.04
CA SER A 95 3.83 2.52 -20.98
C SER A 95 3.61 1.01 -21.06
N ASP A 96 4.64 0.20 -20.82
CA ASP A 96 4.53 -1.26 -20.86
C ASP A 96 3.66 -1.82 -19.73
N ALA A 97 3.60 -1.13 -18.58
CA ALA A 97 2.73 -1.52 -17.48
C ALA A 97 1.24 -1.41 -17.82
N LEU A 98 0.88 -0.65 -18.87
CA LEU A 98 -0.50 -0.44 -19.32
C LEU A 98 -1.00 -1.54 -20.27
N GLU A 99 -0.16 -2.47 -20.68
CA GLU A 99 -0.56 -3.58 -21.55
C GLU A 99 -1.71 -4.37 -20.89
N TRP A 100 -2.81 -4.54 -21.62
CA TRP A 100 -4.05 -5.13 -21.10
C TRP A 100 -4.15 -6.65 -21.34
N GLU A 101 -3.49 -7.13 -22.40
CA GLU A 101 -3.47 -8.51 -22.87
C GLU A 101 -2.10 -8.80 -23.50
N GLY A 102 -1.66 -10.05 -23.46
CA GLY A 102 -0.38 -10.48 -24.04
C GLY A 102 0.45 -11.35 -23.09
N GLU A 103 1.27 -12.23 -23.65
CA GLU A 103 2.11 -13.14 -22.85
C GLU A 103 3.18 -12.38 -22.04
N ARG A 104 3.76 -11.33 -22.63
CA ARG A 104 4.77 -10.46 -22.00
C ARG A 104 4.26 -9.81 -20.72
N SER A 105 3.04 -9.27 -20.74
CA SER A 105 2.36 -8.69 -19.57
C SER A 105 1.69 -9.72 -18.67
N ARG A 106 1.80 -11.02 -18.99
CA ARG A 106 1.11 -12.12 -18.32
C ARG A 106 -0.41 -11.90 -18.28
N GLY A 107 -0.98 -11.50 -19.42
CA GLY A 107 -2.40 -11.18 -19.55
C GLY A 107 -2.79 -9.83 -18.94
N GLY A 108 -1.88 -8.84 -18.96
CA GLY A 108 -2.10 -7.52 -18.39
C GLY A 108 -2.18 -7.50 -16.85
N LYS A 109 -1.46 -8.42 -16.19
CA LYS A 109 -1.56 -8.60 -14.74
C LYS A 109 -1.32 -7.30 -13.95
N THR A 110 -0.28 -6.54 -14.30
CA THR A 110 0.07 -5.29 -13.59
C THR A 110 -1.05 -4.25 -13.70
N ALA A 111 -1.57 -4.01 -14.90
CA ALA A 111 -2.68 -3.08 -15.13
C ALA A 111 -3.95 -3.51 -14.38
N ARG A 112 -4.28 -4.80 -14.42
CA ARG A 112 -5.46 -5.36 -13.73
C ARG A 112 -5.34 -5.27 -12.21
N ASP A 113 -4.18 -5.63 -11.66
CA ASP A 113 -3.92 -5.53 -10.22
C ASP A 113 -4.01 -4.07 -9.75
N TRP A 114 -3.44 -3.14 -10.53
CA TRP A 114 -3.53 -1.70 -10.27
C TRP A 114 -4.98 -1.21 -10.25
N LEU A 115 -5.78 -1.51 -11.27
CA LEU A 115 -7.20 -1.13 -11.29
C LEU A 115 -7.99 -1.78 -10.16
N ARG A 116 -7.70 -3.05 -9.84
CA ARG A 116 -8.33 -3.74 -8.72
C ARG A 116 -8.07 -3.01 -7.39
N THR A 117 -6.89 -2.39 -7.22
CA THR A 117 -6.59 -1.62 -6.00
C THR A 117 -7.52 -0.45 -5.73
N LYS A 118 -8.23 0.07 -6.73
CA LYS A 118 -9.22 1.12 -6.52
C LYS A 118 -10.41 0.65 -5.67
N ALA A 119 -10.74 -0.64 -5.73
CA ALA A 119 -11.79 -1.22 -4.89
C ALA A 119 -11.44 -1.19 -3.39
N ASN A 120 -10.15 -1.17 -3.01
CA ASN A 120 -9.72 -1.17 -1.60
C ASN A 120 -10.25 0.02 -0.79
N SER A 121 -10.49 1.16 -1.45
CA SER A 121 -11.06 2.35 -0.82
C SER A 121 -12.58 2.31 -0.68
N ILE A 122 -13.24 1.25 -1.16
CA ILE A 122 -14.71 1.10 -1.20
C ILE A 122 -15.13 -0.15 -0.42
N GLU A 123 -14.54 -1.31 -0.74
CA GLU A 123 -14.91 -2.59 -0.15
C GLU A 123 -14.55 -2.66 1.34
N GLY A 124 -15.39 -3.35 2.12
CA GLY A 124 -15.23 -3.42 3.58
C GLY A 124 -15.43 -2.06 4.28
N GLY A 125 -16.17 -1.14 3.66
CA GLY A 125 -16.46 0.21 4.15
C GLY A 125 -15.58 1.26 3.49
N THR A 126 -16.20 2.29 2.92
CA THR A 126 -15.49 3.30 2.12
C THR A 126 -14.49 4.10 2.96
N SER A 127 -13.53 4.74 2.30
CA SER A 127 -12.50 5.54 2.98
C SER A 127 -13.12 6.66 3.82
N GLU A 128 -14.18 7.29 3.33
CA GLU A 128 -14.95 8.31 4.04
C GLU A 128 -15.60 7.75 5.31
N VAL A 129 -16.17 6.54 5.24
CA VAL A 129 -16.75 5.88 6.41
C VAL A 129 -15.65 5.52 7.43
N GLN A 130 -14.50 5.01 6.99
CA GLN A 130 -13.39 4.71 7.90
C GLN A 130 -12.86 5.98 8.56
N LEU A 131 -12.67 7.06 7.80
CA LEU A 131 -12.22 8.35 8.31
C LEU A 131 -13.22 8.95 9.31
N ASN A 132 -14.52 8.80 9.06
CA ASN A 132 -15.56 9.21 10.01
C ASN A 132 -15.47 8.41 11.33
N ILE A 133 -15.26 7.09 11.26
CA ILE A 133 -15.08 6.27 12.47
C ILE A 133 -13.83 6.70 13.23
N ILE A 134 -12.72 6.96 12.54
CA ILE A 134 -11.48 7.45 13.13
C ILE A 134 -11.71 8.80 13.83
N ALA A 135 -12.33 9.76 13.13
CA ALA A 135 -12.61 11.08 13.66
C ALA A 135 -13.50 11.04 14.92
N LYS A 136 -14.62 10.30 14.85
CA LYS A 136 -15.62 10.23 15.93
C LYS A 136 -15.16 9.43 17.13
N HIS A 137 -14.59 8.26 16.89
CA HIS A 137 -14.40 7.26 17.93
C HIS A 137 -12.95 7.15 18.39
N LEU A 138 -11.99 7.27 17.47
CA LEU A 138 -10.58 7.15 17.83
C LEU A 138 -10.00 8.50 18.31
N LEU A 139 -10.27 9.58 17.57
CA LEU A 139 -9.77 10.92 17.87
C LEU A 139 -10.74 11.76 18.71
N GLN A 140 -12.02 11.37 18.75
CA GLN A 140 -13.08 12.08 19.49
C GLN A 140 -13.16 13.57 19.12
N LEU A 141 -13.05 13.88 17.82
CA LEU A 141 -13.10 15.26 17.33
C LEU A 141 -14.49 15.87 17.55
N PRO A 142 -14.58 17.13 17.99
CA PRO A 142 -15.86 17.80 18.21
C PRO A 142 -16.60 18.02 16.88
N GLY A 143 -17.89 17.67 16.84
CA GLY A 143 -18.75 17.92 15.67
C GLY A 143 -18.54 16.97 14.48
N ALA A 144 -17.70 15.93 14.64
CA ALA A 144 -17.58 14.86 13.66
C ALA A 144 -18.87 14.04 13.57
#